data_AF-D1AAP7-F1
#
_entry.id   AF-D1AAP7-F1
#
_cell.length_a   1.000
_cell.length_b   1.000
_cell.length_c   1.000
_cell.angle_alpha   90.00
_cell.angle_beta   90.00
_cell.angle_gamma   90.00
#
_symmetry.space_group_name_H-M   'P 1'
#
loop_
_entity.id
_entity.type
_entity.pdbx_description
1 polymer ?
#
loop_
_entity_poly.entity_id
_entity_poly.type
_entity_poly.pdbx_seq_one_letter_code
_entity_poly.pdbx_strand_id
1 'polypeptide(L)'
;MLEEIGPFADRLRFLPRPSGAPQKASLTQRWTVGQVRERLAARRPSAAVAAMNEALTVWNPFADELLARYRRLAAEHTLCTKHRNPKENLAILRTALQDVLEGRRPSRLLQHAVDSMVAERGRQAGLAVPLVEELAADIFMGSFSAKFRDAALPAADVMEGGLYARYCGIDYAAVRDLADAPLGERFGTRVCEGFTALCRRRAGIRERRWSVPSNGMLIEQAQILTTHNLAALVRPIGLSPSPGRPDPARRAFEGVCRQVGRVFGNPRPLRAVKDAAYAWRQTLFSMSLCTPAEQDALAAWMQEELRRRPAQTIIRLNPVLTGLRHVLAGGDLDDGSAPAARRFLGWQEGGHWMRTGG
;
A
#
# COMPACT_ATOMS: atom_id res chain seq x y z
N MET A 1 39.08 32.37 -41.17
CA MET A 1 38.71 32.03 -39.78
C MET A 1 39.50 30.83 -39.26
N LEU A 2 39.39 29.61 -39.82
CA LEU A 2 40.17 28.44 -39.32
C LEU A 2 41.70 28.55 -39.51
N GLU A 3 42.18 29.22 -40.57
CA GLU A 3 43.62 29.45 -40.79
C GLU A 3 44.24 30.47 -39.81
N GLU A 4 43.45 31.43 -39.31
CA GLU A 4 43.94 32.44 -38.35
C GLU A 4 44.09 31.89 -36.92
N ILE A 5 43.32 30.85 -36.56
CA ILE A 5 43.38 30.19 -35.25
C ILE A 5 44.36 29.00 -35.21
N GLY A 6 44.85 28.55 -36.38
CA GLY A 6 45.81 27.45 -36.52
C GLY A 6 47.08 27.60 -35.68
N PRO A 7 47.76 28.76 -35.65
CA PRO A 7 48.97 28.98 -34.84
C PRO A 7 48.75 28.92 -33.33
N PHE A 8 47.50 28.96 -32.88
CA PHE A 8 47.13 28.88 -31.46
C PHE A 8 46.43 27.57 -31.11
N ALA A 9 46.35 26.59 -32.01
CA ALA A 9 45.61 25.35 -31.79
C ALA A 9 46.17 24.50 -30.63
N ASP A 10 47.44 24.67 -30.29
CA ASP A 10 48.12 24.11 -29.11
C ASP A 10 47.70 24.79 -27.79
N ARG A 11 47.20 26.04 -27.87
CA ARG A 11 46.78 26.88 -26.74
C ARG A 11 45.26 27.00 -26.58
N LEU A 12 44.52 27.00 -27.69
CA LEU A 12 43.06 27.12 -27.76
C LEU A 12 42.42 25.73 -27.74
N ARG A 13 41.90 25.35 -26.57
CA ARG A 13 41.22 24.06 -26.38
C ARG A 13 39.73 24.20 -26.68
N PHE A 14 39.34 23.87 -27.91
CA PHE A 14 37.93 23.78 -28.31
C PHE A 14 37.23 22.49 -27.85
N LEU A 15 37.99 21.53 -27.31
CA LEU A 15 37.47 20.31 -26.73
C LEU A 15 37.63 20.34 -25.19
N PRO A 16 36.57 19.98 -24.44
CA PRO A 16 36.63 19.96 -22.97
C PRO A 16 37.71 18.98 -22.48
N ARG A 17 38.43 19.36 -21.41
CA ARG A 17 39.43 18.47 -20.79
C ARG A 17 38.74 17.22 -20.22
N PRO A 18 39.28 16.01 -20.45
CA PRO A 18 38.85 14.81 -19.75
C PRO A 18 38.95 15.04 -18.23
N SER A 19 37.88 14.75 -17.50
CA SER A 19 37.81 14.85 -16.04
C SER A 19 37.43 13.49 -15.48
N GLY A 20 38.13 13.02 -14.45
CA GLY A 20 37.85 11.75 -13.77
C GLY A 20 36.66 11.79 -12.81
N ALA A 21 36.12 12.98 -12.50
CA ALA A 21 35.00 13.14 -11.58
C ALA A 21 33.86 13.98 -12.20
N PRO A 22 32.58 13.62 -11.94
CA PRO A 22 31.45 14.41 -12.40
C PRO A 22 31.43 15.77 -11.68
N GLN A 23 31.43 16.86 -12.44
CA GLN A 23 31.25 18.22 -11.90
C GLN A 23 29.76 18.58 -11.81
N LYS A 24 29.46 19.66 -11.07
CA LYS A 24 28.12 20.17 -10.71
C LYS A 24 27.11 20.16 -11.87
N ALA A 25 25.84 19.97 -11.52
CA ALA A 25 24.70 19.75 -12.45
C ALA A 25 24.43 20.87 -13.48
N SER A 26 25.05 22.04 -13.34
CA SER A 26 24.88 23.19 -14.24
C SER A 26 25.82 23.20 -15.45
N LEU A 27 26.66 22.18 -15.64
CA LEU A 27 27.62 22.11 -16.76
C LEU A 27 27.30 20.94 -17.70
N THR A 28 27.29 21.23 -18.99
CA THR A 28 27.14 20.24 -20.06
C THR A 28 28.40 19.37 -20.13
N GLN A 29 28.24 18.05 -19.95
CA GLN A 29 29.33 17.08 -20.02
C GLN A 29 29.27 16.30 -21.34
N ARG A 30 30.44 16.01 -21.91
CA ARG A 30 30.60 15.12 -23.07
C ARG A 30 31.26 13.83 -22.61
N TRP A 31 30.73 12.71 -23.08
CA TRP A 31 31.31 11.39 -22.85
C TRP A 31 31.74 10.79 -24.20
N THR A 32 32.74 9.92 -24.15
CA THR A 32 33.09 9.10 -25.32
C THR A 32 32.00 8.05 -25.55
N VAL A 33 31.85 7.58 -26.79
CA VAL A 33 30.90 6.49 -27.12
C VAL A 33 31.17 5.22 -26.30
N GLY A 34 32.44 4.91 -26.01
CA GLY A 34 32.84 3.81 -25.13
C GLY A 34 32.30 3.95 -23.70
N GLN A 35 32.50 5.12 -23.08
CA GLN A 35 32.00 5.41 -21.73
C GLN A 35 30.47 5.42 -21.66
N VAL A 36 29.79 5.93 -22.70
CA VAL A 36 28.32 5.87 -22.79
C VAL A 36 27.85 4.42 -22.86
N ARG A 37 28.51 3.58 -23.65
CA ARG A 37 28.18 2.17 -23.82
C ARG A 37 28.41 1.37 -22.55
N GLU A 38 29.52 1.56 -21.85
CA GLU A 38 29.78 0.94 -20.54
C GLU A 38 28.75 1.40 -19.49
N ARG A 39 28.43 2.70 -19.45
CA ARG A 39 27.46 3.23 -18.49
C ARG A 39 26.05 2.75 -18.77
N LEU A 40 25.66 2.62 -20.04
CA LEU A 40 24.37 2.02 -20.42
C LEU A 40 24.34 0.53 -20.10
N ALA A 41 25.43 -0.20 -20.37
CA ALA A 41 25.55 -1.63 -20.04
C ALA A 41 25.51 -1.88 -18.52
N ALA A 42 26.09 -0.98 -17.72
CA ALA A 42 26.06 -1.04 -16.26
C ALA A 42 24.69 -0.62 -15.66
N ARG A 43 23.83 0.03 -16.45
CA ARG A 43 22.54 0.54 -15.97
C ARG A 43 21.52 -0.59 -15.97
N ARG A 44 21.24 -1.13 -14.79
CA ARG A 44 20.15 -2.11 -14.64
C ARG A 44 18.80 -1.45 -14.98
N PRO A 45 17.93 -2.10 -15.76
CA PRO A 45 16.58 -1.62 -16.01
C PRO A 45 15.86 -1.35 -14.69
N SER A 46 15.16 -0.23 -14.59
CA SER A 46 14.31 0.04 -13.44
C SER A 46 13.27 -1.07 -13.32
N ALA A 47 13.16 -1.71 -12.17
CA ALA A 47 12.16 -2.76 -11.93
C ALA A 47 10.73 -2.25 -12.20
N ALA A 48 10.46 -0.97 -11.92
CA ALA A 48 9.18 -0.35 -12.24
C ALA A 48 8.94 -0.24 -13.74
N VAL A 49 9.99 0.07 -14.53
CA VAL A 49 9.92 0.10 -16.00
C VAL A 49 9.81 -1.31 -16.56
N ALA A 50 10.50 -2.29 -15.98
CA ALA A 50 10.39 -3.69 -16.37
C ALA A 50 8.97 -4.23 -16.13
N ALA A 51 8.39 -3.98 -14.96
CA ALA A 51 7.00 -4.37 -14.65
C ALA A 51 5.99 -3.64 -15.53
N MET A 52 6.23 -2.35 -15.83
CA MET A 52 5.39 -1.60 -16.77
C MET A 52 5.49 -2.18 -18.18
N ASN A 53 6.70 -2.48 -18.66
CA ASN A 53 6.90 -3.10 -19.96
C ASN A 53 6.24 -4.47 -20.01
N GLU A 54 6.41 -5.30 -18.98
CA GLU A 54 5.71 -6.59 -18.88
C GLU A 54 4.19 -6.43 -18.93
N ALA A 55 3.63 -5.46 -18.19
CA ALA A 55 2.21 -5.15 -18.28
C ALA A 55 1.80 -4.77 -19.71
N LEU A 56 2.54 -3.88 -20.36
CA LEU A 56 2.23 -3.38 -21.71
C LEU A 56 2.43 -4.45 -22.81
N THR A 57 3.44 -5.30 -22.70
CA THR A 57 3.83 -6.23 -23.77
C THR A 57 3.30 -7.65 -23.58
N VAL A 58 2.92 -8.02 -22.35
CA VAL A 58 2.43 -9.36 -22.02
C VAL A 58 0.97 -9.28 -21.56
N TRP A 59 0.71 -8.58 -20.45
CA TRP A 59 -0.59 -8.64 -19.80
C TRP A 59 -1.70 -7.90 -20.55
N ASN A 60 -1.40 -6.73 -21.12
CA ASN A 60 -2.37 -5.95 -21.88
C ASN A 60 -2.87 -6.69 -23.13
N PRO A 61 -2.00 -7.27 -23.98
CA PRO A 61 -2.43 -8.12 -25.09
C PRO A 61 -3.34 -9.28 -24.65
N PHE A 62 -2.96 -10.01 -23.59
CA PHE A 62 -3.81 -11.09 -23.06
C PHE A 62 -5.16 -10.58 -22.55
N ALA A 63 -5.19 -9.42 -21.91
CA ALA A 63 -6.41 -8.80 -21.43
C ALA A 63 -7.33 -8.37 -22.60
N ASP A 64 -6.76 -7.81 -23.67
CA ASP A 64 -7.48 -7.48 -24.90
C ASP A 64 -8.07 -8.74 -25.56
N GLU A 65 -7.28 -9.80 -25.70
CA GLU A 65 -7.73 -11.10 -26.23
C GLU A 65 -8.86 -11.70 -25.38
N LEU A 66 -8.73 -11.65 -24.05
CA LEU A 66 -9.76 -12.12 -23.13
C LEU A 66 -11.07 -11.33 -23.30
N LEU A 67 -10.99 -10.00 -23.40
CA LEU A 67 -12.15 -9.14 -23.61
C LEU A 67 -12.79 -9.39 -24.99
N ALA A 68 -11.99 -9.56 -26.04
CA ALA A 68 -12.48 -9.91 -27.38
C ALA A 68 -13.18 -11.27 -27.39
N ARG A 69 -12.57 -12.30 -26.78
CA ARG A 69 -13.17 -13.62 -26.62
C ARG A 69 -14.46 -13.57 -25.82
N TYR A 70 -14.50 -12.81 -24.73
CA TYR A 70 -15.71 -12.60 -23.95
C TYR A 70 -16.83 -11.98 -24.81
N ARG A 71 -16.53 -10.90 -25.56
CA ARG A 71 -17.54 -10.23 -26.40
C ARG A 71 -18.12 -11.18 -27.45
N ARG A 72 -17.27 -11.99 -28.09
CA ARG A 72 -17.69 -13.01 -29.06
C ARG A 72 -18.60 -14.06 -28.41
N LEU A 73 -18.16 -14.68 -27.31
CA LEU A 73 -18.94 -15.71 -26.62
C LEU A 73 -20.26 -15.17 -26.06
N ALA A 74 -20.27 -13.93 -25.57
CA ALA A 74 -21.48 -13.28 -25.09
C ALA A 74 -22.48 -13.02 -26.23
N ALA A 75 -22.01 -12.76 -27.45
CA ALA A 75 -22.88 -12.60 -28.63
C ALA A 75 -23.41 -13.94 -29.14
N GLU A 76 -22.57 -14.99 -29.14
CA GLU A 76 -22.94 -16.35 -29.56
C GLU A 76 -23.91 -17.04 -28.57
N HIS A 77 -23.72 -16.85 -27.26
CA HIS A 77 -24.49 -17.52 -26.22
C HIS A 77 -25.40 -16.55 -25.46
N THR A 78 -26.67 -16.47 -25.86
CA THR A 78 -27.62 -15.45 -25.39
C THR A 78 -28.56 -15.90 -24.27
N LEU A 79 -28.66 -17.21 -23.98
CA LEU A 79 -29.62 -17.75 -23.01
C LEU A 79 -29.30 -17.37 -21.55
N CYS A 80 -28.02 -17.34 -21.17
CA CYS A 80 -27.61 -16.93 -19.82
C CYS A 80 -27.17 -15.46 -19.84
N THR A 81 -27.89 -14.56 -19.17
CA THR A 81 -27.60 -13.11 -19.19
C THR A 81 -26.94 -12.58 -17.92
N LYS A 82 -26.78 -13.42 -16.88
CA LYS A 82 -26.22 -13.03 -15.57
C LYS A 82 -24.87 -12.32 -15.68
N HIS A 83 -24.01 -12.77 -16.59
CA HIS A 83 -22.69 -12.19 -16.85
C HIS A 83 -22.71 -10.73 -17.33
N ARG A 84 -23.87 -10.22 -17.78
CA ARG A 84 -24.07 -8.83 -18.24
C ARG A 84 -24.61 -7.90 -17.15
N ASN A 85 -25.12 -8.45 -16.04
CA ASN A 85 -25.68 -7.64 -14.97
C ASN A 85 -24.55 -6.86 -14.27
N PRO A 86 -24.57 -5.51 -14.25
CA PRO A 86 -23.48 -4.70 -13.70
C PRO A 86 -23.24 -4.90 -12.20
N LYS A 87 -24.18 -5.54 -11.49
CA LYS A 87 -24.05 -5.87 -10.06
C LYS A 87 -23.32 -7.19 -9.81
N GLU A 88 -23.09 -8.00 -10.83
CA GLU A 88 -22.42 -9.29 -10.71
C GLU A 88 -20.89 -9.16 -10.79
N ASN A 89 -20.17 -9.98 -10.03
CA ASN A 89 -18.71 -9.90 -9.91
C ASN A 89 -17.99 -9.99 -11.26
N LEU A 90 -18.46 -10.87 -12.17
CA LEU A 90 -17.86 -11.01 -13.50
C LEU A 90 -17.98 -9.73 -14.33
N ALA A 91 -19.13 -9.05 -14.29
CA ALA A 91 -19.34 -7.81 -15.01
C ALA A 91 -18.47 -6.68 -14.43
N ILE A 92 -18.32 -6.64 -13.10
CA ILE A 92 -17.45 -5.68 -12.39
C ILE A 92 -15.99 -5.89 -12.81
N LEU A 93 -15.48 -7.12 -12.75
CA LEU A 93 -14.10 -7.46 -13.10
C LEU A 93 -13.78 -7.14 -14.56
N ARG A 94 -14.66 -7.54 -15.47
CA ARG A 94 -14.51 -7.27 -16.90
C ARG A 94 -14.51 -5.76 -17.20
N THR A 95 -15.45 -5.02 -16.62
CA THR A 95 -15.52 -3.56 -16.81
C THR A 95 -14.28 -2.88 -16.23
N ALA A 96 -13.81 -3.31 -15.06
CA ALA A 96 -12.58 -2.80 -14.47
C ALA A 96 -11.34 -3.10 -15.33
N LEU A 97 -11.25 -4.29 -15.93
CA LEU A 97 -10.17 -4.63 -16.86
C LEU A 97 -10.18 -3.69 -18.07
N GLN A 98 -11.35 -3.46 -18.64
CA GLN A 98 -11.53 -2.50 -19.74
C GLN A 98 -11.14 -1.08 -19.33
N ASP A 99 -11.57 -0.61 -18.16
CA ASP A 99 -11.20 0.70 -17.65
C ASP A 99 -9.68 0.85 -17.51
N VAL A 100 -8.99 -0.17 -16.97
CA VAL A 100 -7.53 -0.15 -16.81
C VAL A 100 -6.81 -0.06 -18.15
N LEU A 101 -7.23 -0.85 -19.15
CA LEU A 101 -6.66 -0.80 -20.50
C LEU A 101 -6.88 0.55 -21.18
N GLU A 102 -8.03 1.18 -20.93
CA GLU A 102 -8.37 2.50 -21.46
C GLU A 102 -7.82 3.66 -20.58
N GLY A 103 -6.93 3.36 -19.62
CA GLY A 103 -6.29 4.36 -18.75
C GLY A 103 -7.23 5.03 -17.75
N ARG A 104 -8.44 4.48 -17.57
CA ARG A 104 -9.42 4.93 -16.59
C ARG A 104 -9.24 4.25 -15.24
N ARG A 105 -9.78 4.90 -14.22
CA ARG A 105 -9.80 4.36 -12.86
C ARG A 105 -10.95 3.36 -12.73
N PRO A 106 -10.69 2.11 -12.28
CA PRO A 106 -11.75 1.13 -12.10
C PRO A 106 -12.72 1.52 -10.97
N SER A 107 -13.92 0.94 -11.02
CA SER A 107 -14.97 1.11 -10.01
C SER A 107 -14.49 0.75 -8.60
N ARG A 108 -15.08 1.41 -7.58
CA ARG A 108 -14.85 1.07 -6.16
C ARG A 108 -15.31 -0.34 -5.81
N LEU A 109 -16.18 -0.94 -6.63
CA LEU A 109 -16.65 -2.31 -6.45
C LEU A 109 -15.61 -3.37 -6.85
N LEU A 110 -14.51 -2.96 -7.50
CA LEU A 110 -13.46 -3.89 -7.94
C LEU A 110 -12.92 -4.73 -6.77
N GLN A 111 -12.60 -4.08 -5.64
CA GLN A 111 -12.04 -4.80 -4.48
C GLN A 111 -13.01 -5.87 -3.96
N HIS A 112 -14.29 -5.51 -3.79
CA HIS A 112 -15.33 -6.47 -3.39
C HIS A 112 -15.43 -7.66 -4.35
N ALA A 113 -15.39 -7.41 -5.66
CA ALA A 113 -15.47 -8.47 -6.67
C ALA A 113 -14.22 -9.37 -6.64
N VAL A 114 -13.02 -8.80 -6.45
CA VAL A 114 -11.78 -9.55 -6.29
C VAL A 114 -11.85 -10.41 -5.02
N ASP A 115 -12.20 -9.84 -3.88
CA ASP A 115 -12.28 -10.56 -2.60
C ASP A 115 -13.28 -11.72 -2.70
N SER A 116 -14.46 -11.47 -3.29
CA SER A 116 -15.48 -12.49 -3.50
C SER A 116 -14.97 -13.64 -4.37
N MET A 117 -14.28 -13.32 -5.46
CA MET A 117 -13.75 -14.33 -6.39
C MET A 117 -12.59 -15.12 -5.78
N VAL A 118 -11.69 -14.46 -5.05
CA VAL A 118 -10.59 -15.13 -4.35
C VAL A 118 -11.13 -16.05 -3.26
N ALA A 119 -12.12 -15.61 -2.48
CA ALA A 119 -12.76 -16.45 -1.47
C ALA A 119 -13.45 -17.68 -2.09
N GLU A 120 -14.17 -17.50 -3.20
CA GLU A 120 -14.82 -18.60 -3.91
C GLU A 120 -13.82 -19.60 -4.47
N ARG A 121 -12.76 -19.13 -5.15
CA ARG A 121 -11.71 -20.00 -5.68
C ARG A 121 -10.92 -20.69 -4.58
N GLY A 122 -10.66 -20.01 -3.47
CA GLY A 122 -10.06 -20.60 -2.27
C GLY A 122 -10.87 -21.78 -1.78
N ARG A 123 -12.19 -21.62 -1.59
CA ARG A 123 -13.08 -22.72 -1.18
C ARG A 123 -13.02 -23.91 -2.14
N GLN A 124 -13.05 -23.67 -3.46
CA GLN A 124 -12.96 -24.72 -4.47
C GLN A 124 -11.61 -25.47 -4.42
N ALA A 125 -10.54 -24.79 -4.00
CA ALA A 125 -9.22 -25.35 -3.79
C ALA A 125 -9.02 -25.96 -2.39
N GLY A 126 -10.07 -26.04 -1.56
CA GLY A 126 -9.97 -26.53 -0.17
C GLY A 126 -9.27 -25.55 0.79
N LEU A 127 -9.05 -24.30 0.39
CA LEU A 127 -8.43 -23.26 1.20
C LEU A 127 -9.49 -22.36 1.82
N ALA A 128 -9.58 -22.34 3.16
CA ALA A 128 -10.38 -21.36 3.88
C ALA A 128 -9.63 -20.02 3.90
N VAL A 129 -9.98 -19.09 3.00
CA VAL A 129 -9.39 -17.75 2.94
C VAL A 129 -10.33 -16.75 3.65
N PRO A 130 -10.01 -16.28 4.86
CA PRO A 130 -10.87 -15.38 5.61
C PRO A 130 -10.71 -13.93 5.13
N LEU A 131 -11.37 -13.56 4.03
CA LEU A 131 -11.32 -12.20 3.46
C LEU A 131 -12.44 -11.32 4.00
N VAL A 132 -12.14 -10.26 4.74
CA VAL A 132 -13.11 -9.30 5.31
C VAL A 132 -13.39 -8.12 4.38
N GLU A 133 -14.58 -7.56 4.50
CA GLU A 133 -15.03 -6.37 3.77
C GLU A 133 -14.54 -5.04 4.37
N GLU A 134 -14.50 -3.97 3.56
CA GLU A 134 -14.36 -2.60 4.06
C GLU A 134 -15.70 -2.13 4.64
N LEU A 135 -15.76 -1.95 5.96
CA LEU A 135 -16.95 -1.46 6.65
C LEU A 135 -17.07 0.07 6.57
N ALA A 136 -18.31 0.54 6.46
CA ALA A 136 -18.64 1.96 6.48
C ALA A 136 -19.01 2.42 7.91
N ALA A 137 -18.33 3.45 8.41
CA ALA A 137 -18.39 3.86 9.82
C ALA A 137 -19.74 4.47 10.24
N ASP A 138 -20.47 5.06 9.29
CA ASP A 138 -21.79 5.68 9.46
C ASP A 138 -22.93 4.67 9.64
N ILE A 139 -22.75 3.44 9.14
CA ILE A 139 -23.72 2.35 9.28
C ILE A 139 -23.22 1.21 10.18
N PHE A 140 -22.02 1.35 10.76
CA PHE A 140 -21.44 0.32 11.60
C PHE A 140 -22.14 0.26 12.97
N MET A 141 -22.62 -0.94 13.32
CA MET A 141 -23.42 -1.17 14.51
C MET A 141 -22.59 -1.52 15.77
N GLY A 142 -21.26 -1.38 15.70
CA GLY A 142 -20.38 -1.46 16.87
C GLY A 142 -19.95 -2.87 17.31
N SER A 143 -20.17 -3.89 16.47
CA SER A 143 -19.78 -5.28 16.69
C SER A 143 -19.26 -5.93 15.40
N PHE A 144 -18.19 -6.71 15.49
CA PHE A 144 -17.64 -7.45 14.35
C PHE A 144 -18.17 -8.89 14.31
N SER A 145 -18.41 -9.38 13.10
CA SER A 145 -18.71 -10.80 12.88
C SER A 145 -17.47 -11.66 13.19
N ALA A 146 -17.69 -12.96 13.46
CA ALA A 146 -16.63 -13.93 13.75
C ALA A 146 -15.56 -13.98 12.64
N LYS A 147 -15.96 -13.69 11.40
CA LYS A 147 -15.10 -13.59 10.22
C LYS A 147 -13.90 -12.64 10.40
N PHE A 148 -14.06 -11.54 11.14
CA PHE A 148 -12.95 -10.62 11.40
C PHE A 148 -11.91 -11.21 12.35
N ARG A 149 -12.34 -11.98 13.34
CA ARG A 149 -11.44 -12.77 14.20
C ARG A 149 -10.74 -13.85 13.38
N ASP A 150 -11.47 -14.58 12.54
CA ASP A 150 -10.91 -15.61 11.67
C ASP A 150 -9.86 -15.04 10.70
N ALA A 151 -10.06 -13.81 10.21
CA ALA A 151 -9.12 -13.09 9.34
C ALA A 151 -7.88 -12.55 10.07
N ALA A 152 -7.97 -12.31 11.38
CA ALA A 152 -6.86 -11.82 12.18
C ALA A 152 -5.87 -12.95 12.57
N LEU A 153 -6.33 -14.21 12.60
CA LEU A 153 -5.47 -15.35 12.95
C LEU A 153 -4.32 -15.56 11.93
N PRO A 154 -4.55 -15.63 10.61
CA PRO A 154 -3.44 -15.69 9.64
C PRO A 154 -2.54 -14.46 9.67
N ALA A 155 -3.07 -13.29 10.04
CA ALA A 155 -2.25 -12.10 10.20
C ALA A 155 -1.26 -12.24 11.36
N ALA A 156 -1.64 -12.90 12.46
CA ALA A 156 -0.72 -13.23 13.53
C ALA A 156 0.44 -14.10 13.04
N ASP A 157 0.14 -15.14 12.26
CA ASP A 157 1.15 -16.08 11.75
C ASP A 157 2.16 -15.43 10.80
N VAL A 158 1.75 -14.41 10.04
CA VAL A 158 2.62 -13.74 9.07
C VAL A 158 3.38 -12.55 9.68
N MET A 159 2.78 -11.83 10.63
CA MET A 159 3.29 -10.54 11.10
C MET A 159 3.88 -10.55 12.51
N GLU A 160 3.69 -11.61 13.30
CA GLU A 160 4.19 -11.67 14.67
C GLU A 160 5.69 -11.45 14.77
N GLY A 161 6.11 -10.66 15.76
CA GLY A 161 7.50 -10.25 15.95
C GLY A 161 8.05 -9.33 14.87
N GLY A 162 7.33 -9.12 13.76
CA GLY A 162 7.72 -8.31 12.62
C GLY A 162 7.53 -6.80 12.83
N LEU A 163 8.04 -6.02 11.86
CA LEU A 163 7.95 -4.56 11.87
C LEU A 163 6.51 -4.05 11.96
N TYR A 164 5.57 -4.67 11.24
CA TYR A 164 4.15 -4.30 11.24
C TYR A 164 3.55 -4.41 12.65
N ALA A 165 3.79 -5.53 13.35
CA ALA A 165 3.31 -5.76 14.71
C ALA A 165 3.84 -4.70 15.66
N ARG A 166 5.17 -4.46 15.64
CA ARG A 166 5.81 -3.48 16.52
C ARG A 166 5.34 -2.06 16.25
N TYR A 167 5.28 -1.63 14.99
CA TYR A 167 4.83 -0.28 14.64
C TYR A 167 3.37 -0.04 15.04
N CYS A 168 2.50 -1.02 14.79
CA CYS A 168 1.08 -0.93 15.12
C CYS A 168 0.78 -1.24 16.61
N GLY A 169 1.79 -1.58 17.41
CA GLY A 169 1.64 -1.98 18.82
C GLY A 169 0.70 -3.17 18.98
N ILE A 170 0.84 -4.21 18.15
CA ILE A 170 -0.04 -5.39 18.15
C ILE A 170 0.55 -6.48 19.04
N ASP A 171 -0.22 -6.87 20.05
CA ASP A 171 -0.04 -8.13 20.75
C ASP A 171 -0.85 -9.22 20.03
N TYR A 172 -0.14 -10.09 19.30
CA TYR A 172 -0.75 -11.20 18.58
C TYR A 172 -1.09 -12.40 19.47
N ALA A 173 -0.55 -12.49 20.68
CA ALA A 173 -0.98 -13.50 21.65
C ALA A 173 -2.46 -13.28 22.01
N ALA A 174 -2.83 -12.03 22.32
CA ALA A 174 -4.23 -11.65 22.55
C ALA A 174 -5.16 -11.89 21.34
N VAL A 175 -4.63 -11.97 20.11
CA VAL A 175 -5.42 -12.35 18.93
C VAL A 175 -5.64 -13.87 18.90
N ARG A 176 -4.61 -14.66 19.23
CA ARG A 176 -4.70 -16.12 19.26
C ARG A 176 -5.60 -16.63 20.38
N ASP A 177 -5.62 -15.96 21.53
CA ASP A 177 -6.54 -16.27 22.63
C ASP A 177 -8.01 -16.16 22.21
N LEU A 178 -8.31 -15.46 21.10
CA LEU A 178 -9.67 -15.34 20.56
C LEU A 178 -10.07 -16.49 19.62
N ALA A 179 -9.15 -17.39 19.27
CA ALA A 179 -9.44 -18.53 18.39
C ALA A 179 -10.62 -19.36 18.94
N ASP A 180 -10.58 -19.65 20.24
CA ASP A 180 -11.59 -20.44 20.95
C ASP A 180 -12.59 -19.56 21.73
N ALA A 181 -12.54 -18.24 21.57
CA ALA A 181 -13.45 -17.35 22.26
C ALA A 181 -14.91 -17.63 21.85
N PRO A 182 -15.85 -17.57 22.82
CA PRO A 182 -17.26 -17.84 22.56
C PRO A 182 -17.81 -16.84 21.54
N LEU A 183 -18.65 -17.35 20.64
CA LEU A 183 -19.36 -16.54 19.67
C LEU A 183 -20.76 -16.23 20.19
N GLY A 184 -21.15 -14.97 20.08
CA GLY A 184 -22.53 -14.55 20.25
C GLY A 184 -23.27 -14.57 18.92
N GLU A 185 -24.56 -14.23 18.97
CA GLU A 185 -25.37 -13.99 17.79
C GLU A 185 -25.99 -12.59 17.85
N ARG A 186 -25.96 -11.86 16.74
CA ARG A 186 -26.62 -10.58 16.59
C ARG A 186 -27.20 -10.45 15.19
N PHE A 187 -28.49 -10.17 15.09
CA PHE A 187 -29.20 -10.06 13.80
C PHE A 187 -28.95 -11.28 12.89
N GLY A 188 -28.96 -12.50 13.46
CA GLY A 188 -28.69 -13.75 12.74
C GLY A 188 -27.24 -13.93 12.27
N THR A 189 -26.31 -13.06 12.69
CA THR A 189 -24.88 -13.14 12.36
C THR A 189 -24.09 -13.55 13.60
N ARG A 190 -23.19 -14.52 13.45
CA ARG A 190 -22.24 -14.89 14.51
C ARG A 190 -21.24 -13.76 14.74
N VAL A 191 -21.16 -13.26 15.97
CA VAL A 191 -20.28 -12.15 16.37
C VAL A 191 -19.23 -12.59 17.37
N CYS A 192 -18.05 -11.97 17.32
CA CYS A 192 -17.00 -12.18 18.31
C CYS A 192 -16.85 -10.92 19.16
N GLU A 193 -17.49 -10.92 20.33
CA GLU A 193 -17.43 -9.79 21.28
C GLU A 193 -16.00 -9.59 21.81
N GLY A 194 -15.23 -10.67 21.99
CA GLY A 194 -13.82 -10.59 22.38
C GLY A 194 -12.96 -9.81 21.37
N PHE A 195 -13.14 -10.06 20.07
CA PHE A 195 -12.46 -9.31 19.01
C PHE A 195 -12.89 -7.83 18.98
N THR A 196 -14.18 -7.58 19.16
CA THR A 196 -14.72 -6.22 19.27
C THR A 196 -14.12 -5.47 20.48
N ALA A 197 -13.99 -6.14 21.62
CA ALA A 197 -13.37 -5.59 22.81
C ALA A 197 -11.87 -5.31 22.62
N LEU A 198 -11.14 -6.21 21.95
CA LEU A 198 -9.74 -6.00 21.60
C LEU A 198 -9.57 -4.76 20.70
N CYS A 199 -10.35 -4.63 19.64
CA CYS A 199 -10.30 -3.45 18.76
C CYS A 199 -10.62 -2.17 19.52
N ARG A 200 -11.59 -2.20 20.46
CA ARG A 200 -11.97 -1.05 21.29
C ARG A 200 -10.83 -0.60 22.20
N ARG A 201 -10.18 -1.54 22.90
CA ARG A 201 -9.02 -1.25 23.76
C ARG A 201 -7.90 -0.59 22.96
N ARG A 202 -7.59 -1.17 21.79
CA ARG A 202 -6.55 -0.64 20.89
C ARG A 202 -6.88 0.74 20.33
N ALA A 203 -8.15 1.04 20.12
CA ALA A 203 -8.59 2.36 19.68
C ALA A 203 -8.56 3.41 20.81
N GLY A 204 -8.30 3.03 22.07
CA GLY A 204 -8.34 3.94 23.21
C GLY A 204 -9.76 4.41 23.58
N ILE A 205 -10.80 3.75 23.09
CA ILE A 205 -12.20 4.13 23.31
C ILE A 205 -12.64 3.61 24.69
N ARG A 206 -12.77 4.52 25.66
CA ARG A 206 -13.19 4.19 27.04
C ARG A 206 -14.70 4.10 27.20
N GLU A 207 -15.45 4.96 26.51
CA GLU A 207 -16.91 5.05 26.62
C GLU A 207 -17.62 4.63 25.32
N ARG A 208 -18.75 3.93 25.45
CA ARG A 208 -19.61 3.56 24.32
C ARG A 208 -20.51 4.75 23.96
N ARG A 209 -19.98 5.69 23.20
CA ARG A 209 -20.79 6.72 22.53
C ARG A 209 -20.78 6.50 21.03
N TRP A 210 -21.97 6.49 20.41
CA TRP A 210 -22.06 6.40 18.96
C TRP A 210 -21.54 7.69 18.33
N SER A 211 -20.47 7.58 17.54
CA SER A 211 -19.97 8.65 16.70
C SER A 211 -19.31 8.02 15.47
N VAL A 212 -19.43 8.68 14.31
CA VAL A 212 -18.77 8.21 13.09
C VAL A 212 -17.25 8.12 13.26
N PRO A 213 -16.55 9.08 13.90
CA PRO A 213 -15.12 8.96 14.17
C PRO A 213 -14.76 7.78 15.08
N SER A 214 -15.52 7.54 16.16
CA SER A 214 -15.29 6.41 17.08
C SER A 214 -15.47 5.06 16.37
N ASN A 215 -16.55 4.93 15.58
CA ASN A 215 -16.77 3.75 14.74
C ASN A 215 -15.62 3.56 13.73
N GLY A 216 -15.15 4.65 13.12
CA GLY A 216 -14.03 4.62 12.19
C GLY A 216 -12.72 4.17 12.85
N MET A 217 -12.42 4.66 14.06
CA MET A 217 -11.27 4.21 14.86
C MET A 217 -11.37 2.71 15.19
N LEU A 218 -12.56 2.24 15.57
CA LEU A 218 -12.80 0.83 15.87
C LEU A 218 -12.63 -0.06 14.62
N ILE A 219 -13.19 0.35 13.47
CA ILE A 219 -13.02 -0.32 12.17
C ILE A 219 -11.54 -0.33 11.77
N GLU A 220 -10.83 0.77 11.94
CA GLU A 220 -9.40 0.85 11.61
C GLU A 220 -8.57 -0.14 12.42
N GLN A 221 -8.88 -0.36 13.70
CA GLN A 221 -8.20 -1.39 14.48
C GLN A 221 -8.48 -2.80 13.96
N ALA A 222 -9.71 -3.09 13.52
CA ALA A 222 -10.00 -4.36 12.86
C ALA A 222 -9.23 -4.52 11.54
N GLN A 223 -9.10 -3.45 10.74
CA GLN A 223 -8.27 -3.46 9.53
C GLN A 223 -6.78 -3.71 9.84
N ILE A 224 -6.27 -3.14 10.94
CA ILE A 224 -4.89 -3.36 11.39
C ILE A 224 -4.68 -4.82 11.79
N LEU A 225 -5.55 -5.35 12.66
CA LEU A 225 -5.41 -6.73 13.16
C LEU A 225 -5.55 -7.79 12.07
N THR A 226 -6.36 -7.51 11.04
CA THR A 226 -6.57 -8.40 9.89
C THR A 226 -5.58 -8.15 8.75
N THR A 227 -4.69 -7.16 8.87
CA THR A 227 -3.88 -6.58 7.77
C THR A 227 -4.71 -6.19 6.54
N HIS A 228 -6.03 -6.03 6.73
CA HIS A 228 -7.04 -5.92 5.71
C HIS A 228 -6.80 -6.88 4.54
N ASN A 229 -6.78 -8.18 4.87
CA ASN A 229 -6.65 -9.32 3.95
C ASN A 229 -5.26 -9.56 3.34
N LEU A 230 -4.27 -8.69 3.53
CA LEU A 230 -2.95 -8.89 2.92
C LEU A 230 -2.25 -10.15 3.42
N ALA A 231 -2.35 -10.46 4.71
CA ALA A 231 -1.81 -11.71 5.26
C ALA A 231 -2.47 -12.94 4.65
N ALA A 232 -3.78 -12.88 4.36
CA ALA A 232 -4.53 -13.97 3.74
C ALA A 232 -4.00 -14.33 2.34
N LEU A 233 -3.44 -13.35 1.62
CA LEU A 233 -2.77 -13.54 0.33
C LEU A 233 -1.43 -14.28 0.50
N VAL A 234 -0.68 -14.01 1.56
CA VAL A 234 0.60 -14.68 1.85
C VAL A 234 0.36 -16.09 2.39
N ARG A 235 -0.52 -16.23 3.38
CA ARG A 235 -0.99 -17.50 3.95
C ARG A 235 -2.49 -17.40 4.23
N PRO A 236 -3.31 -18.35 3.77
CA PRO A 236 -2.92 -19.65 3.21
C PRO A 236 -2.69 -19.66 1.69
N ILE A 237 -2.97 -18.57 0.96
CA ILE A 237 -2.93 -18.58 -0.52
C ILE A 237 -1.52 -18.82 -1.07
N GLY A 238 -0.47 -18.40 -0.36
CA GLY A 238 0.92 -18.64 -0.77
C GLY A 238 1.49 -17.59 -1.74
N LEU A 239 0.84 -16.44 -1.91
CA LEU A 239 1.40 -15.33 -2.69
C LEU A 239 2.58 -14.74 -1.91
N SER A 240 3.76 -15.27 -2.19
CA SER A 240 5.01 -14.72 -1.69
C SER A 240 5.47 -13.64 -2.67
N PRO A 241 5.58 -12.36 -2.27
CA PRO A 241 6.29 -11.39 -3.08
C PRO A 241 7.71 -11.93 -3.30
N SER A 242 8.20 -11.92 -4.55
CA SER A 242 9.54 -12.42 -4.84
C SER A 242 10.54 -11.76 -3.88
N PRO A 243 11.38 -12.54 -3.16
CA PRO A 243 12.42 -11.97 -2.30
C PRO A 243 13.24 -10.93 -3.06
N GLY A 244 13.62 -9.82 -2.40
CA GLY A 244 14.43 -8.79 -3.06
C GLY A 244 13.65 -7.73 -3.84
N ARG A 245 12.31 -7.69 -3.79
CA ARG A 245 11.51 -6.66 -4.47
C ARG A 245 10.83 -5.70 -3.48
N PRO A 246 11.50 -4.62 -3.03
CA PRO A 246 10.89 -3.55 -2.22
C PRO A 246 9.83 -2.71 -2.97
N ASP A 247 9.48 -3.07 -4.22
CA ASP A 247 8.61 -2.30 -5.09
C ASP A 247 7.19 -2.08 -4.53
N PRO A 248 6.52 -3.07 -3.89
CA PRO A 248 5.21 -2.84 -3.29
C PRO A 248 5.26 -1.80 -2.16
N ALA A 249 6.28 -1.87 -1.29
CA ALA A 249 6.48 -0.89 -0.22
C ALA A 249 6.74 0.52 -0.79
N ARG A 250 7.57 0.63 -1.83
CA ARG A 250 7.87 1.90 -2.50
C ARG A 250 6.62 2.52 -3.12
N ARG A 251 5.86 1.76 -3.90
CA ARG A 251 4.61 2.22 -4.54
C ARG A 251 3.55 2.62 -3.52
N ALA A 252 3.43 1.85 -2.44
CA ALA A 252 2.51 2.17 -1.36
C ALA A 252 2.91 3.51 -0.69
N PHE A 253 4.21 3.71 -0.41
CA PHE A 253 4.72 4.96 0.17
C PHE A 253 4.57 6.17 -0.76
N GLU A 254 4.78 6.01 -2.07
CA GLU A 254 4.45 7.04 -3.06
C GLU A 254 2.95 7.39 -3.02
N GLY A 255 2.10 6.38 -2.80
CA GLY A 255 0.68 6.56 -2.51
C GLY A 255 0.42 7.39 -1.27
N VAL A 256 1.15 7.14 -0.17
CA VAL A 256 1.10 7.95 1.05
C VAL A 256 1.43 9.40 0.74
N CYS A 257 2.58 9.66 0.10
CA CYS A 257 3.00 11.02 -0.29
C CYS A 257 1.95 11.73 -1.15
N ARG A 258 1.38 11.04 -2.15
CA ARG A 258 0.35 11.56 -3.04
C ARG A 258 -0.93 11.92 -2.30
N GLN A 259 -1.38 11.09 -1.35
CA GLN A 259 -2.58 11.35 -0.58
C GLN A 259 -2.38 12.46 0.46
N VAL A 260 -1.25 12.48 1.17
CA VAL A 260 -0.93 13.57 2.11
C VAL A 260 -0.76 14.90 1.38
N GLY A 261 -0.21 14.91 0.16
CA GLY A 261 -0.17 16.11 -0.67
C GLY A 261 -1.55 16.72 -0.97
N ARG A 262 -2.62 15.91 -0.96
CA ARG A 262 -4.01 16.34 -1.16
C ARG A 262 -4.71 16.80 0.12
N VAL A 263 -4.03 16.78 1.28
CA VAL A 263 -4.60 17.26 2.54
C VAL A 263 -4.52 18.78 2.63
N PHE A 264 -3.43 19.37 2.15
CA PHE A 264 -3.23 20.81 2.16
C PHE A 264 -4.18 21.52 1.19
N GLY A 265 -4.82 22.60 1.63
CA GLY A 265 -5.77 23.38 0.82
C GLY A 265 -7.08 22.66 0.46
N ASN A 266 -7.31 21.45 0.99
CA ASN A 266 -8.50 20.67 0.69
C ASN A 266 -9.58 20.92 1.74
N PRO A 267 -10.78 21.39 1.36
CA PRO A 267 -11.88 21.64 2.29
C PRO A 267 -12.45 20.35 2.91
N ARG A 268 -12.17 19.17 2.33
CA ARG A 268 -12.64 17.86 2.79
C ARG A 268 -11.48 16.84 2.85
N PRO A 269 -10.48 17.05 3.74
CA PRO A 269 -9.21 16.33 3.69
C PRO A 269 -9.27 14.90 4.26
N LEU A 270 -10.30 14.57 5.04
CA LEU A 270 -10.36 13.34 5.83
C LEU A 270 -10.29 12.07 4.96
N ARG A 271 -10.86 12.10 3.75
CA ARG A 271 -10.75 10.97 2.82
C ARG A 271 -9.30 10.75 2.37
N ALA A 272 -8.56 11.82 2.10
CA ALA A 272 -7.15 11.75 1.73
C ALA A 272 -6.30 11.23 2.89
N VAL A 273 -6.62 11.65 4.13
CA VAL A 273 -5.96 11.12 5.34
C VAL A 273 -6.22 9.62 5.52
N LYS A 274 -7.48 9.18 5.36
CA LYS A 274 -7.84 7.75 5.41
C LYS A 274 -7.09 6.94 4.35
N ASP A 275 -7.13 7.39 3.10
CA ASP A 275 -6.47 6.72 1.97
C ASP A 275 -4.93 6.70 2.16
N ALA A 276 -4.35 7.74 2.80
CA ALA A 276 -2.93 7.78 3.16
C ALA A 276 -2.57 6.77 4.26
N ALA A 277 -3.38 6.67 5.32
CA ALA A 277 -3.17 5.71 6.40
C ALA A 277 -3.31 4.26 5.89
N TYR A 278 -4.24 4.01 4.97
CA TYR A 278 -4.37 2.72 4.29
C TYR A 278 -3.09 2.36 3.51
N ALA A 279 -2.62 3.28 2.65
CA ALA A 279 -1.37 3.08 1.91
C ALA A 279 -0.14 2.92 2.84
N TRP A 280 -0.14 3.59 3.99
CA TRP A 280 0.92 3.44 4.97
C TRP A 280 0.93 2.04 5.60
N ARG A 281 -0.23 1.48 5.94
CA ARG A 281 -0.33 0.09 6.40
C ARG A 281 0.17 -0.90 5.35
N GLN A 282 -0.13 -0.69 4.07
CA GLN A 282 0.40 -1.51 2.97
C GLN A 282 1.92 -1.40 2.83
N THR A 283 2.46 -0.20 3.08
CA THR A 283 3.91 0.06 3.11
C THR A 283 4.55 -0.78 4.21
N LEU A 284 4.04 -0.69 5.44
CA LEU A 284 4.56 -1.43 6.60
C LEU A 284 4.43 -2.95 6.42
N PHE A 285 3.31 -3.43 5.89
CA PHE A 285 3.09 -4.86 5.64
C PHE A 285 4.14 -5.38 4.66
N SER A 286 4.29 -4.73 3.50
CA SER A 286 5.26 -5.12 2.47
C SER A 286 6.70 -5.06 2.99
N MET A 287 7.01 -4.03 3.77
CA MET A 287 8.31 -3.85 4.39
C MET A 287 8.61 -4.92 5.45
N SER A 288 7.59 -5.43 6.14
CA SER A 288 7.75 -6.51 7.13
C SER A 288 8.11 -7.86 6.50
N LEU A 289 7.86 -8.03 5.20
CA LEU A 289 8.26 -9.21 4.44
C LEU A 289 9.71 -9.10 3.90
N CYS A 290 10.37 -7.95 4.09
CA CYS A 290 11.75 -7.72 3.66
C CYS A 290 12.74 -8.09 4.78
N THR A 291 13.99 -8.35 4.40
CA THR A 291 15.09 -8.54 5.35
C THR A 291 15.40 -7.24 6.12
N PRO A 292 16.02 -7.30 7.31
CA PRO A 292 16.38 -6.09 8.08
C PRO A 292 17.19 -5.06 7.28
N ALA A 293 18.18 -5.51 6.50
CA ALA A 293 19.00 -4.62 5.67
C ALA A 293 18.17 -3.90 4.59
N GLU A 294 17.18 -4.59 4.00
CA GLU A 294 16.25 -3.99 3.04
C GLU A 294 15.28 -3.02 3.71
N GLN A 295 14.85 -3.31 4.95
CA GLN A 295 14.02 -2.39 5.74
C GLN A 295 14.77 -1.09 6.02
N ASP A 296 16.03 -1.15 6.43
CA ASP A 296 16.86 0.04 6.65
C ASP A 296 17.08 0.83 5.35
N ALA A 297 17.39 0.14 4.25
CA ALA A 297 17.54 0.77 2.94
C ALA A 297 16.22 1.42 2.45
N LEU A 298 15.07 0.79 2.71
CA LEU A 298 13.75 1.34 2.43
C LEU A 298 13.46 2.58 3.25
N ALA A 299 13.72 2.56 4.57
CA ALA A 299 13.52 3.71 5.44
C ALA A 299 14.40 4.90 5.02
N ALA A 300 15.66 4.65 4.66
CA ALA A 300 16.57 5.67 4.13
C ALA A 300 16.05 6.25 2.79
N TRP A 301 15.58 5.39 1.88
CA TRP A 301 14.97 5.83 0.63
C TRP A 301 13.71 6.66 0.85
N MET A 302 12.80 6.25 1.76
CA MET A 302 11.57 6.99 2.05
C MET A 302 11.86 8.41 2.56
N GLN A 303 12.90 8.55 3.38
CA GLN A 303 13.34 9.87 3.86
C GLN A 303 13.83 10.75 2.71
N GLU A 304 14.61 10.19 1.80
CA GLU A 304 15.09 10.92 0.63
C GLU A 304 13.96 11.27 -0.34
N GLU A 305 13.01 10.37 -0.57
CA GLU A 305 11.81 10.66 -1.34
C GLU A 305 10.95 11.74 -0.70
N LEU A 306 10.86 11.77 0.63
CA LEU A 306 10.09 12.78 1.35
C LEU A 306 10.71 14.17 1.18
N ARG A 307 12.03 14.30 1.23
CA ARG A 307 12.75 15.58 1.03
C ARG A 307 12.46 16.22 -0.33
N ARG A 308 12.07 15.44 -1.34
CA ARG A 308 11.70 15.92 -2.67
C ARG A 308 10.24 16.38 -2.78
N ARG A 309 9.45 16.26 -1.72
CA ARG A 309 8.04 16.65 -1.69
C ARG A 309 7.87 18.10 -1.23
N PRO A 310 6.72 18.73 -1.49
CA PRO A 310 6.42 20.06 -0.96
C PRO A 310 6.52 20.11 0.58
N ALA A 311 6.92 21.25 1.13
CA ALA A 311 7.12 21.45 2.57
C ALA A 311 5.94 20.98 3.44
N GLN A 312 4.71 21.21 2.99
CA GLN A 312 3.49 20.80 3.71
C GLN A 312 3.33 19.28 3.82
N THR A 313 3.85 18.52 2.85
CA THR A 313 3.90 17.05 2.89
C THR A 313 5.02 16.57 3.81
N ILE A 314 6.19 17.22 3.74
CA ILE A 314 7.34 16.92 4.61
C ILE A 314 6.94 17.06 6.08
N ILE A 315 6.38 18.20 6.45
CA ILE A 315 5.98 18.50 7.83
C ILE A 315 5.02 17.43 8.38
N ARG A 316 4.04 17.00 7.58
CA ARG A 316 3.03 16.01 7.99
C ARG A 316 3.57 14.58 8.10
N LEU A 317 4.52 14.19 7.24
CA LEU A 317 5.05 12.84 7.19
C LEU A 317 6.33 12.64 8.02
N ASN A 318 7.02 13.71 8.39
CA ASN A 318 8.22 13.60 9.24
C ASN A 318 7.94 12.84 10.55
N PRO A 319 6.88 13.15 11.35
CA PRO A 319 6.60 12.39 12.57
C PRO A 319 6.33 10.90 12.31
N VAL A 320 5.74 10.57 11.16
CA VAL A 320 5.44 9.19 10.75
C VAL A 320 6.73 8.42 10.44
N LEU A 321 7.64 9.02 9.68
CA LEU A 321 8.93 8.40 9.36
C LEU A 321 9.90 8.38 10.56
N THR A 322 9.82 9.37 11.46
CA THR A 322 10.52 9.33 12.75
C THR A 322 10.06 8.12 13.55
N GLY A 323 8.74 7.86 13.60
CA GLY A 323 8.21 6.66 14.27
C GLY A 323 8.66 5.36 13.62
N LEU A 324 8.67 5.28 12.29
CA LEU A 324 9.18 4.09 11.58
C LEU A 324 10.63 3.79 11.98
N ARG A 325 11.50 4.82 11.93
CA ARG A 325 12.92 4.67 12.27
C ARG A 325 13.13 4.29 13.73
N HIS A 326 12.33 4.83 14.63
CA HIS A 326 12.40 4.49 16.05
C HIS A 326 12.10 3.00 16.28
N VAL A 327 11.05 2.47 15.63
CA VAL A 327 10.67 1.05 15.71
C VAL A 327 11.71 0.13 15.06
N LEU A 328 12.35 0.57 13.97
CA LEU A 328 13.46 -0.16 13.36
C LEU A 328 14.67 -0.24 14.28
N ALA A 329 14.94 0.82 15.04
CA ALA A 329 15.97 0.85 16.07
C ALA A 329 15.61 0.05 17.35
N GLY A 330 14.44 -0.61 17.38
CA GLY A 330 13.99 -1.43 18.49
C GLY A 330 13.18 -0.70 19.57
N GLY A 331 12.85 0.59 19.36
CA GLY A 331 12.04 1.35 20.30
C GLY A 331 10.53 1.10 20.18
N ASP A 332 9.80 1.48 21.22
CA ASP A 332 8.33 1.39 21.29
C ASP A 332 7.71 2.80 21.11
N LEU A 333 6.69 2.91 20.26
CA LEU A 333 5.99 4.19 20.06
C LEU A 333 5.13 4.61 21.25
N ASP A 334 4.81 3.69 22.15
CA ASP A 334 3.92 3.95 23.29
C ASP A 334 4.67 4.20 24.61
N ASP A 335 6.01 4.07 24.66
CA ASP A 335 6.83 4.23 25.89
C ASP A 335 7.25 5.69 26.18
N GLY A 336 6.99 6.61 25.25
CA GLY A 336 7.31 8.03 25.37
C GLY A 336 8.77 8.41 25.06
N SER A 337 9.61 7.46 24.65
CA SER A 337 11.03 7.69 24.35
C SER A 337 11.27 8.44 23.03
N ALA A 338 10.26 8.52 22.16
CA ALA A 338 10.31 9.25 20.89
C ALA A 338 9.18 10.30 20.78
N PRO A 339 9.27 11.46 21.46
CA PRO A 339 8.18 12.45 21.52
C PRO A 339 7.83 13.08 20.16
N ALA A 340 8.76 13.05 19.20
CA ALA A 340 8.54 13.53 17.83
C ALA A 340 7.96 12.46 16.90
N ALA A 341 7.87 11.21 17.34
CA ALA A 341 7.30 10.11 16.57
C ALA A 341 5.77 10.09 16.69
N ARG A 342 5.09 9.69 15.62
CA ARG A 342 3.65 9.43 15.64
C ARG A 342 3.31 8.16 14.87
N ARG A 343 2.49 7.31 15.50
CA ARG A 343 1.79 6.21 14.82
C ARG A 343 0.76 6.81 13.87
N PHE A 344 0.85 6.48 12.58
CA PHE A 344 -0.08 7.03 11.59
C PHE A 344 -1.35 6.18 11.46
N LEU A 345 -2.44 6.70 12.01
CA LEU A 345 -3.82 6.23 11.87
C LEU A 345 -4.60 7.20 10.98
N GLY A 346 -5.70 6.73 10.39
CA GLY A 346 -6.56 7.50 9.49
C GLY A 346 -7.80 8.08 10.17
N TRP A 347 -8.13 7.59 11.36
CA TRP A 347 -9.27 8.05 12.16
C TRP A 347 -8.81 8.61 13.50
N GLN A 348 -9.49 9.68 13.94
CA GLN A 348 -9.24 10.33 15.22
C GLN A 348 -10.49 11.09 15.66
N GLU A 349 -10.85 11.02 16.94
CA GLU A 349 -11.81 11.93 17.56
C GLU A 349 -11.20 13.31 17.80
N GLY A 350 -12.06 14.34 17.90
CA GLY A 350 -11.62 15.72 18.19
C GLY A 350 -10.90 16.44 17.03
N GLY A 351 -10.74 15.79 15.88
CA GLY A 351 -10.12 16.37 14.68
C GLY A 351 -8.71 15.85 14.44
N HIS A 352 -8.45 15.45 13.19
CA HIS A 352 -7.21 14.75 12.83
C HIS A 352 -5.99 15.67 12.74
N TRP A 353 -4.89 15.33 13.41
CA TRP A 353 -3.65 16.14 13.45
C TRP A 353 -3.00 16.43 12.08
N MET A 354 -3.15 15.51 11.11
CA MET A 354 -2.80 15.75 9.70
C MET A 354 -3.44 17.01 9.10
N ARG A 355 -4.51 17.57 9.67
CA ARG A 355 -5.13 18.82 9.18
C ARG A 355 -4.28 20.04 9.50
N THR A 356 -3.74 20.11 10.71
CA THR A 356 -3.02 21.29 11.24
C THR A 356 -1.57 21.36 10.81
N GLY A 357 -1.00 20.27 10.29
CA GLY A 357 0.41 20.22 9.88
C GLY A 357 1.37 19.96 11.03
N GLY A 358 0.95 19.14 12.00
CA GLY A 358 1.68 18.90 13.25
C GLY A 358 0.68 18.83 14.39
#